data_AF-A0A382FEI1-F1
#
_entry.id   AF-A0A382FEI1-F1
#
_cell.length_a   1.000
_cell.length_b   1.000
_cell.length_c   1.000
_cell.angle_alpha   90.00
_cell.angle_beta   90.00
_cell.angle_gamma   90.00
#
_symmetry.space_group_name_H-M   'P 1'
#
loop_
_entity.id
_entity.type
_entity.pdbx_description
1 polymer ?
#
loop_
_entity_poly.entity_id
_entity_poly.type
_entity_poly.pdbx_seq_one_letter_code
_entity_poly.pdbx_strand_id
1 'polypeptide(L)' 'MSYGVYSEEKGYSIRSTVIIDKQGIVRYSQAVEPGGRRYANELAEICSQVL' A
#
# COMPACT_ATOMS: atom_id res chain seq x y z
N MET A 1 3.87 -12.40 9.10
CA MET A 1 3.50 -12.04 7.70
C MET A 1 4.04 -10.65 7.44
N SER A 2 4.82 -10.48 6.37
CA SER A 2 5.38 -9.19 5.95
C SER A 2 4.70 -8.78 4.66
N TYR A 3 4.44 -7.48 4.47
CA TYR A 3 3.85 -6.94 3.24
C TYR A 3 4.85 -6.86 2.06
N GLY A 4 6.08 -7.36 2.24
CA GLY A 4 7.10 -7.38 1.18
C GLY A 4 7.64 -6.00 0.81
N VAL A 5 7.45 -5.00 1.68
CA VAL A 5 7.81 -3.59 1.43
C VAL A 5 9.16 -3.19 2.01
N TYR A 6 9.90 -4.13 2.62
CA TYR A 6 11.24 -3.84 3.11
C TYR A 6 12.25 -4.03 1.97
N SER A 7 13.06 -3.02 1.70
CA SER A 7 14.18 -3.13 0.75
C SER A 7 15.43 -3.51 1.52
N GLU A 8 15.87 -4.77 1.36
CA GLU A 8 17.13 -5.26 1.95
C GLU A 8 18.34 -4.46 1.45
N GLU A 9 18.33 -4.09 0.16
CA GLU A 9 19.39 -3.28 -0.45
C GLU A 9 19.50 -1.90 0.18
N LYS A 10 18.36 -1.24 0.43
CA LYS A 10 18.32 0.15 0.91
C LYS A 10 18.29 0.25 2.43
N GLY A 11 18.02 -0.85 3.14
CA GLY A 11 17.93 -0.90 4.60
C GLY A 11 16.69 -0.20 5.19
N TYR A 12 15.65 0.01 4.39
CA TYR A 12 14.42 0.64 4.83
C TYR A 12 13.18 0.14 4.08
N SER A 13 12.01 0.36 4.69
CA SER A 13 10.73 0.09 4.04
C SER A 13 10.38 1.16 3.01
N ILE A 14 10.07 0.73 1.78
CA ILE A 14 9.54 1.62 0.74
C ILE A 14 8.16 2.16 1.16
N ARG A 15 7.82 3.37 0.70
CA ARG A 15 6.53 3.98 1.01
C ARG A 15 5.45 3.20 0.27
N SER A 16 4.66 2.45 1.01
CA SER A 16 3.59 1.64 0.42
C SER A 16 2.26 1.89 1.09
N THR A 17 1.19 1.63 0.35
CA THR A 17 -0.19 1.61 0.85
C THR A 17 -0.78 0.24 0.59
N VAL A 18 -1.44 -0.31 1.60
CA VAL A 18 -2.13 -1.60 1.51
C VAL A 18 -3.57 -1.39 1.98
N ILE A 19 -4.55 -1.90 1.25
CA ILE A 19 -5.96 -1.92 1.64
C ILE A 19 -6.36 -3.38 1.87
N ILE A 20 -6.95 -3.66 3.03
CA ILE A 20 -7.23 -5.01 3.52
C ILE A 20 -8.73 -5.10 3.84
N ASP A 21 -9.39 -6.15 3.35
CA ASP A 21 -10.80 -6.41 3.65
C ASP A 21 -11.02 -6.97 5.05
N LYS A 22 -12.30 -7.09 5.44
CA LYS A 22 -12.70 -7.59 6.78
C LYS A 22 -12.31 -9.06 7.01
N GLN A 23 -12.02 -9.82 5.96
CA GLN A 23 -11.51 -11.19 6.04
C GLN A 23 -9.99 -11.23 6.20
N GLY A 24 -9.31 -10.07 6.19
CA GLY A 24 -7.86 -9.97 6.28
C GLY A 24 -7.14 -10.16 4.93
N ILE A 25 -7.86 -10.11 3.80
CA ILE A 25 -7.29 -10.29 2.46
C ILE A 25 -6.84 -8.95 1.91
N VAL A 26 -5.61 -8.89 1.39
CA VAL A 26 -5.10 -7.71 0.68
C VAL A 26 -5.86 -7.54 -0.64
N ARG A 27 -6.56 -6.42 -0.79
CA ARG A 27 -7.33 -6.07 -2.00
C ARG A 27 -6.60 -5.09 -2.90
N TYR A 28 -5.64 -4.37 -2.34
CA TYR A 28 -4.81 -3.40 -3.05
C TYR A 28 -3.47 -3.26 -2.35
N SER A 29 -2.41 -3.14 -3.14
CA SER A 29 -1.06 -2.84 -2.68
C SER A 29 -0.36 -1.98 -3.71
N GLN A 30 0.17 -0.84 -3.28
CA GLN A 30 0.94 0.05 -4.14
C GLN A 30 2.15 0.58 -3.41
N ALA A 31 3.32 0.40 -4.01
CA ALA A 31 4.55 1.06 -3.63
C ALA A 31 4.70 2.39 -4.37
N VAL A 32 5.30 3.36 -3.70
CA VAL A 32 5.58 4.69 -4.23
C VAL A 32 7.04 5.01 -4.00
N GLU A 33 7.75 5.29 -5.09
CA GLU A 33 9.15 5.69 -5.04
C GLU A 33 9.34 7.03 -4.29
N PRO A 34 10.55 7.31 -3.78
CA PRO A 34 10.87 8.61 -3.20
C PRO A 34 10.50 9.77 -4.14
N GLY A 35 9.75 10.76 -3.63
CA GLY A 35 9.23 11.88 -4.41
C GLY A 35 7.83 11.64 -5.01
N GLY A 36 7.38 10.40 -5.10
CA GLY A 36 6.01 10.08 -5.47
C GLY A 36 5.00 10.43 -4.37
N ARG A 37 3.73 10.61 -4.77
CA ARG A 37 2.64 11.03 -3.89
C ARG A 37 1.59 9.93 -3.75
N ARG A 38 0.85 10.01 -2.64
CA ARG A 38 -0.33 9.20 -2.37
C ARG A 38 -1.46 10.18 -2.05
N TYR A 39 -2.56 10.07 -2.78
CA TYR A 39 -3.70 10.97 -2.62
C TYR A 39 -4.78 10.26 -1.82
N ALA A 40 -5.14 10.83 -0.67
CA ALA A 40 -6.08 10.19 0.26
C ALA A 40 -7.48 10.01 -0.36
N ASN A 41 -7.91 10.93 -1.23
CA ASN A 41 -9.17 10.83 -1.98
C ASN A 41 -9.16 9.68 -2.98
N GLU A 42 -8.04 9.45 -3.69
CA GLU A 42 -7.92 8.30 -4.60
C GLU A 42 -7.96 6.98 -3.83
N LEU A 43 -7.28 6.92 -2.68
CA LEU A 43 -7.31 5.73 -1.82
C LEU A 43 -8.71 5.46 -1.26
N ALA A 44 -9.46 6.51 -0.90
CA ALA A 44 -10.83 6.38 -0.45
C ALA A 44 -11.75 5.85 -1.56
N GLU A 45 -11.57 6.31 -2.80
CA GLU A 45 -12.31 5.79 -3.96
C GLU A 45 -11.97 4.32 -4.22
N ILE A 46 -10.69 3.93 -4.13
CA ILE A 46 -10.28 2.53 -4.24
C ILE A 46 -10.94 1.70 -3.13
N CYS A 47 -10.96 2.17 -1.88
CA CYS A 47 -11.67 1.50 -0.79
C CYS A 47 -13.13 1.23 -1.15
N SER A 48 -13.86 2.21 -1.71
CA SER A 48 -15.26 2.02 -2.13
C SER A 48 -15.44 1.00 -3.27
N GLN A 49 -14.40 0.71 -4.04
CA GLN A 49 -14.44 -0.25 -5.14
C GLN A 49 -14.03 -1.66 -4.72
N VAL A 50 -13.14 -1.80 -3.73
CA VAL A 50 -12.47 -3.08 -3.43
C VAL A 50 -12.80 -3.70 -2.07
N LEU A 51 -13.44 -2.95 -1.16
CA LEU A 51 -13.89 -3.38 0.18
C LEU A 51 -15.39 -3.67 0.21
#